data_AF-A0A5D2RLY8-F1
#
_entry.id   AF-A0A5D2RLY8-F1
#
_cell.length_a   1.000
_cell.length_b   1.000
_cell.length_c   1.000
_cell.angle_alpha   90.00
_cell.angle_beta   90.00
_cell.angle_gamma   90.00
#
_symmetry.space_group_name_H-M   'P 1'
#
loop_
_entity.id
_entity.type
_entity.pdbx_description
1 polymer ?
#
loop_
_entity_poly.entity_id
_entity_poly.type
_entity_poly.pdbx_seq_one_letter_code
_entity_poly.pdbx_strand_id
1 'polypeptide(L)'
;MELCVRRPSLGMTIMEVTGVLEMGPDDVLKVFKNQGFEVQLVDEMREPPLLPLKDVILSGCPIGREDPAELPSDVLSLRIFKCHNIRSLSDMLFFQQTNELRFCSINDCRGIESVLDLSSQSQSCTPFVNLELLRLENLDKLHVLVKVAEASIVSTLSSQSIPAIFSNLKSFHIEGCSNMKQLFPFHLVHDLQNLEDLIIRGCGQIEEIIGSEEEEENHKGNGTQAPTSFSLPKLKELELWYLPELKRICSSNREMVCNSLREITVVECTNLKRMPMYLPLFQDTHQSAPSAHPFEKIRIYPKEWWESVKWDYPNAKEVLRPWLKWF
;
A
#
# COMPACT_ATOMS: atom_id res chain seq x y z
N MET A 1 -11.93 -6.07 30.72
CA MET A 1 -12.29 -4.97 31.65
C MET A 1 -11.08 -4.04 31.63
N GLU A 2 -11.15 -2.76 31.26
CA GLU A 2 -12.24 -1.79 31.32
C GLU A 2 -12.54 -1.14 29.97
N LEU A 3 -13.82 -0.81 29.79
CA LEU A 3 -14.31 0.12 28.77
C LEU A 3 -14.00 1.55 29.23
N CYS A 4 -13.61 2.44 28.31
CA CYS A 4 -13.88 3.86 28.49
C CYS A 4 -14.84 4.35 27.42
N VAL A 5 -16.12 4.32 27.76
CA VAL A 5 -17.18 5.07 27.07
C VAL A 5 -17.35 6.38 27.84
N ARG A 6 -17.43 7.51 27.14
CA ARG A 6 -18.28 8.62 27.59
C ARG A 6 -19.12 9.19 26.44
N ARG A 7 -20.45 9.09 26.60
CA ARG A 7 -21.51 9.83 25.91
C ARG A 7 -21.76 11.18 26.65
N PRO A 8 -22.71 12.03 26.22
CA PRO A 8 -22.90 12.67 24.93
C PRO A 8 -22.91 14.20 25.08
N SER A 9 -22.12 14.91 24.28
CA SER A 9 -22.43 16.28 23.87
C SER A 9 -22.01 16.41 22.42
N LEU A 10 -23.02 16.47 21.55
CA LEU A 10 -22.99 16.61 20.09
C LEU A 10 -21.65 16.31 19.38
N GLY A 11 -21.54 15.14 18.74
CA GLY A 11 -20.83 15.05 17.45
C GLY A 11 -19.51 14.29 17.36
N MET A 12 -19.06 13.53 18.35
CA MET A 12 -17.86 12.68 18.22
C MET A 12 -18.09 11.28 18.80
N THR A 13 -17.58 10.24 18.14
CA THR A 13 -17.51 8.88 18.67
C THR A 13 -16.16 8.29 18.30
N ILE A 14 -15.20 8.41 19.21
CA ILE A 14 -13.93 7.69 19.16
C ILE A 14 -14.13 6.41 19.97
N MET A 15 -13.94 5.25 19.35
CA MET A 15 -13.94 3.97 20.07
C MET A 15 -12.51 3.49 20.22
N GLU A 16 -11.99 3.68 21.42
CA GLU A 16 -10.78 3.01 21.87
C GLU A 16 -11.17 1.60 22.33
N VAL A 17 -10.66 0.57 21.62
CA VAL A 17 -10.86 -0.82 22.01
C VAL A 17 -9.52 -1.34 22.50
N THR A 18 -9.28 -1.27 23.81
CA THR A 18 -8.12 -1.87 24.45
C THR A 18 -8.47 -3.29 24.91
N GLY A 19 -7.94 -4.29 24.23
CA GLY A 19 -8.12 -5.69 24.62
C GLY A 19 -7.47 -6.65 23.64
N VAL A 20 -7.05 -7.81 24.15
CA VAL A 20 -6.76 -8.98 23.31
C VAL A 20 -8.08 -9.38 22.67
N LEU A 21 -8.32 -8.96 21.43
CA LEU A 21 -9.53 -9.36 20.71
C LEU A 21 -9.35 -10.82 20.26
N GLU A 22 -9.69 -11.76 21.15
CA GLU A 22 -10.14 -13.12 20.78
C GLU A 22 -11.58 -13.09 20.25
N MET A 23 -12.06 -11.95 19.74
CA MET A 23 -13.43 -11.80 19.26
C MET A 23 -13.39 -11.60 17.76
N GLY A 24 -13.98 -12.55 17.04
CA GLY A 24 -14.08 -12.51 15.59
C GLY A 24 -14.93 -11.33 15.10
N PRO A 25 -14.89 -11.04 13.79
CA PRO A 25 -15.65 -9.95 13.16
C PRO A 25 -17.14 -9.96 13.55
N ASP A 26 -17.73 -11.15 13.69
CA ASP A 26 -19.12 -11.40 14.09
C ASP A 26 -19.49 -10.93 15.50
N ASP A 27 -18.55 -10.97 16.44
CA ASP A 27 -18.79 -10.57 17.82
C ASP A 27 -18.67 -9.04 17.98
N VAL A 28 -17.72 -8.45 17.25
CA VAL A 28 -17.60 -7.00 17.09
C VAL A 28 -18.89 -6.44 16.48
N LEU A 29 -19.40 -7.05 15.40
CA LEU A 29 -20.67 -6.71 14.78
C LEU A 29 -21.87 -6.74 15.72
N LYS A 30 -21.98 -7.78 16.56
CA LYS A 30 -23.07 -7.88 17.54
C LYS A 30 -23.02 -6.72 18.52
N VAL A 31 -21.84 -6.31 18.98
CA VAL A 31 -21.69 -5.17 19.89
C VAL A 31 -22.13 -3.87 19.22
N PHE A 32 -21.70 -3.62 17.98
CA PHE A 32 -22.05 -2.41 17.24
C PHE A 32 -23.54 -2.36 16.82
N LYS A 33 -24.13 -3.48 16.39
CA LYS A 33 -25.57 -3.59 16.11
C LYS A 33 -26.42 -3.36 17.37
N ASN A 34 -26.01 -3.91 18.51
CA ASN A 34 -26.71 -3.69 19.79
C ASN A 34 -26.64 -2.23 20.28
N GLN A 35 -25.73 -1.43 19.72
CA GLN A 35 -25.58 0.00 20.03
C GLN A 35 -26.23 0.93 19.00
N GLY A 36 -26.92 0.38 17.98
CA GLY A 36 -27.71 1.16 17.02
C GLY A 36 -26.96 1.61 15.76
N PHE A 37 -25.79 1.05 15.49
CA PHE A 37 -25.03 1.34 14.27
C PHE A 37 -25.36 0.33 13.16
N GLU A 38 -25.52 0.82 11.93
CA GLU A 38 -25.73 0.00 10.74
C GLU A 38 -24.36 -0.41 10.16
N VAL A 39 -24.06 -1.71 10.18
CA VAL A 39 -22.74 -2.24 9.81
C VAL A 39 -22.88 -3.25 8.68
N GLN A 40 -22.12 -3.05 7.61
CA GLN A 40 -21.91 -4.04 6.54
C GLN A 40 -20.50 -4.62 6.69
N LEU A 41 -20.40 -5.94 6.58
CA LEU A 41 -19.14 -6.65 6.44
C LEU A 41 -18.68 -6.60 4.99
N VAL A 42 -17.40 -6.30 4.79
CA VAL A 42 -16.70 -6.52 3.52
C VAL A 42 -15.56 -7.49 3.79
N ASP A 43 -15.34 -8.36 2.81
CA ASP A 43 -14.76 -9.71 2.84
C ASP A 43 -13.45 -9.92 3.63
N GLU A 44 -13.34 -11.09 4.25
CA GLU A 44 -12.17 -11.58 4.98
C GLU A 44 -11.04 -11.90 4.00
N MET A 45 -9.81 -11.40 4.21
CA MET A 45 -8.59 -12.16 3.84
C MET A 45 -7.34 -11.70 4.62
N ARG A 46 -6.70 -12.74 5.21
CA ARG A 46 -5.38 -12.87 5.88
C ARG A 46 -4.98 -11.78 6.87
N GLU A 47 -5.34 -11.99 8.14
CA GLU A 47 -4.70 -11.33 9.28
C GLU A 47 -3.31 -11.95 9.58
N PRO A 48 -2.26 -11.15 9.85
CA PRO A 48 -1.01 -11.64 10.43
C PRO A 48 -1.18 -11.99 11.93
N PRO A 49 -0.22 -12.71 12.54
CA PRO A 49 -0.40 -13.30 13.87
C PRO A 49 -0.49 -12.29 15.01
N LEU A 50 -1.46 -12.57 15.88
CA LEU A 50 -1.88 -11.91 17.11
C LEU A 50 -0.72 -11.45 18.01
N LEU A 51 -0.49 -10.14 18.07
CA LEU A 51 0.07 -9.48 19.24
C LEU A 51 -1.05 -8.66 19.90
N PRO A 52 -1.02 -8.42 21.22
CA PRO A 52 -1.96 -7.51 21.87
C PRO A 52 -1.74 -6.09 21.31
N LEU A 53 -2.48 -5.73 20.27
CA LEU A 53 -2.43 -4.43 19.63
C LEU A 53 -3.38 -3.50 20.37
N LYS A 54 -2.90 -2.31 20.75
CA LYS A 54 -3.82 -1.19 21.03
C LYS A 54 -4.43 -0.78 19.69
N ASP A 55 -5.66 -1.25 19.48
CA ASP A 55 -6.47 -0.98 18.30
C ASP A 55 -7.31 0.28 18.52
N VAL A 56 -7.10 1.29 17.69
CA VAL A 56 -7.94 2.49 17.66
C VAL A 56 -8.81 2.46 16.42
N ILE A 57 -10.12 2.64 16.61
CA ILE A 57 -11.08 2.72 15.53
C ILE A 57 -11.74 4.11 15.52
N LEU A 58 -11.58 4.82 14.43
CA LEU A 58 -12.22 6.11 14.15
C LEU A 58 -13.31 5.89 13.11
N SER A 59 -14.56 6.18 13.44
CA SER A 59 -15.67 6.02 12.50
C SER A 59 -16.58 7.24 12.50
N GLY A 60 -16.81 7.83 11.32
CA GLY A 60 -17.73 8.96 11.16
C GLY A 60 -17.28 10.25 11.87
N CYS A 61 -16.01 10.35 12.25
CA CYS A 61 -15.51 11.48 13.03
C CYS A 61 -15.32 12.74 12.14
N PRO A 62 -15.82 13.92 12.56
CA PRO A 62 -15.48 15.20 11.93
C PRO A 62 -14.09 15.65 12.39
N ILE A 63 -13.05 14.97 11.92
CA ILE A 63 -11.66 15.28 12.29
C ILE A 63 -11.28 16.63 11.66
N GLY A 64 -10.77 17.57 12.49
CA GLY A 64 -10.34 18.91 12.06
C GLY A 64 -11.22 20.09 12.52
N ARG A 65 -12.30 19.85 13.28
CA ARG A 65 -13.10 20.93 13.92
C ARG A 65 -13.32 20.62 15.40
N GLU A 66 -12.60 21.38 16.24
CA GLU A 66 -12.68 21.43 17.71
C GLU A 66 -12.14 20.21 18.48
N ASP A 67 -11.38 20.53 19.54
CA ASP A 67 -10.43 19.76 20.36
C ASP A 67 -9.87 18.44 19.78
N PRO A 68 -8.54 18.34 19.56
CA PRO A 68 -7.94 17.11 19.11
C PRO A 68 -8.08 16.09 20.23
N ALA A 69 -8.87 15.04 19.99
CA ALA A 69 -8.78 13.87 20.83
C ALA A 69 -7.34 13.35 20.78
N GLU A 70 -6.63 13.50 21.88
CA GLU A 70 -5.30 12.93 22.07
C GLU A 70 -5.45 11.42 22.11
N LEU A 71 -5.04 10.75 21.03
CA LEU A 71 -4.93 9.29 21.02
C LEU A 71 -3.63 8.89 21.76
N PRO A 72 -3.61 7.72 22.42
CA PRO A 72 -2.43 7.27 23.16
C PRO A 72 -1.18 7.21 22.27
N SER A 73 -0.02 7.62 22.76
CA SER A 73 1.23 7.59 21.96
C SER A 73 1.68 6.18 21.53
N ASP A 74 1.17 5.15 22.19
CA ASP A 74 1.52 3.74 22.00
C ASP A 74 0.48 2.93 21.18
N VAL A 75 -0.31 3.61 20.33
CA VAL A 75 -1.19 2.93 19.37
C VAL A 75 -0.34 2.17 18.34
N LEU A 76 -0.63 0.89 18.21
CA LEU A 76 0.04 0.00 17.25
C LEU A 76 -0.79 -0.19 15.98
N SER A 77 -2.09 0.04 16.05
CA SER A 77 -3.05 -0.26 14.99
C SER A 77 -4.16 0.78 14.95
N LEU A 78 -4.34 1.40 13.78
CA LEU A 78 -5.30 2.46 13.55
C LEU A 78 -6.18 2.11 12.36
N ARG A 79 -7.50 2.11 12.58
CA ARG A 79 -8.49 1.93 11.52
C ARG A 79 -9.42 3.13 11.44
N ILE A 80 -9.56 3.71 10.26
CA ILE A 80 -10.35 4.91 9.99
C ILE A 80 -11.42 4.57 8.96
N PHE A 81 -12.69 4.77 9.30
CA PHE A 81 -13.83 4.41 8.47
C PHE A 81 -14.77 5.61 8.29
N LYS A 82 -15.16 5.91 7.05
CA LYS A 82 -16.22 6.89 6.75
C LYS A 82 -15.99 8.28 7.37
N CYS A 83 -14.74 8.71 7.48
CA CYS A 83 -14.37 10.05 7.94
C CYS A 83 -14.28 11.00 6.74
N HIS A 84 -14.95 12.16 6.81
CA HIS A 84 -15.16 13.01 5.63
C HIS A 84 -14.42 14.35 5.64
N ASN A 85 -13.85 14.76 6.78
CA ASN A 85 -13.19 16.06 6.94
C ASN A 85 -11.65 15.99 6.91
N ILE A 86 -11.08 14.79 6.77
CA ILE A 86 -9.62 14.59 6.69
C ILE A 86 -9.19 14.67 5.23
N ARG A 87 -8.17 15.46 4.91
CA ARG A 87 -7.52 15.45 3.59
C ARG A 87 -6.25 14.61 3.59
N SER A 88 -5.55 14.60 4.72
CA SER A 88 -4.37 13.76 4.95
C SER A 88 -4.29 13.28 6.39
N LEU A 89 -3.61 12.15 6.63
CA LEU A 89 -3.31 11.73 8.00
C LEU A 89 -2.38 12.72 8.70
N SER A 90 -1.56 13.47 7.94
CA SER A 90 -0.79 14.60 8.46
C SER A 90 -1.66 15.69 9.12
N ASP A 91 -2.96 15.78 8.78
CA ASP A 91 -3.88 16.75 9.39
C ASP A 91 -4.21 16.41 10.84
N MET A 92 -3.94 15.18 11.28
CA MET A 92 -4.18 14.77 12.66
C MET A 92 -2.91 14.90 13.48
N LEU A 93 -2.97 15.76 14.51
CA LEU A 93 -1.88 15.99 15.47
C LEU A 93 -1.35 14.68 16.09
N PHE A 94 -2.19 13.66 16.20
CA PHE A 94 -1.81 12.34 16.70
C PHE A 94 -0.67 11.68 15.89
N PHE A 95 -0.70 11.74 14.56
CA PHE A 95 0.37 11.13 13.75
C PHE A 95 1.72 11.81 13.99
N GLN A 96 1.73 13.03 14.50
CA GLN A 96 2.97 13.70 14.89
C GLN A 96 3.60 13.13 16.17
N GLN A 97 2.85 12.35 16.94
CA GLN A 97 3.24 11.92 18.29
C GLN A 97 3.43 10.40 18.43
N THR A 98 2.85 9.59 17.53
CA THR A 98 3.04 8.14 17.55
C THR A 98 4.19 7.71 16.64
N ASN A 99 5.14 6.96 17.21
CA ASN A 99 6.20 6.29 16.46
C ASN A 99 6.01 4.77 16.43
N GLU A 100 4.99 4.23 17.10
CA GLU A 100 4.82 2.78 17.30
C GLU A 100 3.77 2.18 16.34
N LEU A 101 3.17 3.00 15.47
CA LEU A 101 2.12 2.54 14.57
C LEU A 101 2.64 1.52 13.54
N ARG A 102 2.08 0.31 13.59
CA ARG A 102 2.44 -0.82 12.73
C ARG A 102 1.37 -1.15 11.70
N PHE A 103 0.11 -0.88 12.00
CA PHE A 103 -1.01 -1.18 11.12
C PHE A 103 -1.88 0.05 10.91
N CYS A 104 -2.15 0.39 9.65
CA CYS A 104 -3.05 1.49 9.30
C CYS A 104 -4.03 1.04 8.22
N SER A 105 -5.32 1.22 8.48
CA SER A 105 -6.39 0.95 7.52
C SER A 105 -7.27 2.18 7.38
N ILE A 106 -7.54 2.60 6.15
CA ILE A 106 -8.43 3.72 5.84
C ILE A 106 -9.46 3.23 4.83
N ASN A 107 -10.74 3.36 5.16
CA ASN A 107 -11.82 2.86 4.32
C ASN A 107 -12.98 3.88 4.23
N ASP A 108 -13.52 4.06 3.02
CA ASP A 108 -14.68 4.94 2.72
C ASP A 108 -14.48 6.42 3.13
N CYS A 109 -13.24 6.88 3.28
CA CYS A 109 -12.90 8.25 3.68
C CYS A 109 -12.78 9.18 2.46
N ARG A 110 -13.92 9.62 1.92
CA ARG A 110 -14.03 10.40 0.67
C ARG A 110 -13.29 11.76 0.65
N GLY A 111 -12.83 12.25 1.79
CA GLY A 111 -12.10 13.51 1.91
C GLY A 111 -10.60 13.38 1.63
N ILE A 112 -10.03 12.17 1.76
CA ILE A 112 -8.59 11.96 1.73
C ILE A 112 -8.06 12.14 0.32
N GLU A 113 -7.15 13.09 0.19
CA GLU A 113 -6.46 13.47 -1.05
C GLU A 113 -5.06 12.86 -1.10
N SER A 114 -4.40 12.75 0.06
CA SER A 114 -3.13 12.06 0.25
C SER A 114 -3.06 11.30 1.57
N VAL A 115 -2.30 10.19 1.62
CA VAL A 115 -2.07 9.50 2.92
C VAL A 115 -1.19 10.38 3.81
N LEU A 116 -0.12 10.94 3.23
CA LEU A 116 0.77 11.87 3.88
C LEU A 116 0.94 13.14 3.06
N ASP A 117 0.90 14.29 3.75
CA ASP A 117 1.35 15.57 3.21
C ASP A 117 2.58 16.04 4.00
N LEU A 118 3.73 16.05 3.34
CA LEU A 118 5.03 16.52 3.82
C LEU A 118 5.42 17.87 3.18
N SER A 119 4.50 18.53 2.45
CA SER A 119 4.80 19.78 1.76
C SER A 119 4.83 21.00 2.68
N SER A 120 4.23 20.90 3.87
CA SER A 120 4.24 21.95 4.87
C SER A 120 5.46 21.81 5.78
N GLN A 121 6.33 22.83 5.84
CA GLN A 121 7.59 22.89 6.62
C GLN A 121 7.42 22.80 8.15
N SER A 122 6.26 22.33 8.63
CA SER A 122 5.92 22.22 10.04
C SER A 122 6.32 20.84 10.57
N GLN A 123 7.57 20.72 11.00
CA GLN A 123 8.09 19.67 11.90
C GLN A 123 8.34 18.28 11.31
N SER A 124 9.34 17.60 11.86
CA SER A 124 9.90 16.32 11.41
C SER A 124 8.94 15.16 11.69
N CYS A 125 7.90 15.03 10.89
CA CYS A 125 7.01 13.89 10.96
C CYS A 125 7.61 12.70 10.20
N THR A 126 7.92 11.61 10.91
CA THR A 126 8.20 10.28 10.33
C THR A 126 7.10 9.26 10.69
N PRO A 127 5.80 9.59 10.55
CA PRO A 127 4.67 8.87 11.16
C PRO A 127 4.45 7.42 10.69
N PHE A 128 5.27 6.87 9.81
CA PHE A 128 5.10 5.51 9.29
C PHE A 128 6.40 4.70 9.20
N VAL A 129 7.50 5.18 9.78
CA VAL A 129 8.77 4.43 9.74
C VAL A 129 8.61 3.00 10.24
N ASN A 130 7.74 2.76 11.23
CA ASN A 130 7.44 1.45 11.79
C ASN A 130 6.18 0.79 11.23
N LEU A 131 5.54 1.40 10.22
CA LEU A 131 4.34 0.87 9.60
C LEU A 131 4.69 -0.40 8.82
N GLU A 132 4.05 -1.51 9.17
CA GLU A 132 4.21 -2.80 8.53
C GLU A 132 3.08 -3.09 7.54
N LEU A 133 1.88 -2.55 7.76
CA LEU A 133 0.73 -2.75 6.88
C LEU A 133 -0.02 -1.44 6.66
N LEU A 134 -0.25 -1.12 5.39
CA LEU A 134 -1.12 -0.03 4.95
C LEU A 134 -2.23 -0.55 4.05
N ARG A 135 -3.48 -0.29 4.43
CA ARG A 135 -4.68 -0.66 3.68
C ARG A 135 -5.52 0.57 3.36
N LEU A 136 -5.83 0.76 2.09
CA LEU A 136 -6.55 1.93 1.58
C LEU A 136 -7.71 1.47 0.72
N GLU A 137 -8.95 1.71 1.14
CA GLU A 137 -10.14 1.19 0.47
C GLU A 137 -11.15 2.31 0.20
N ASN A 138 -11.66 2.38 -1.04
CA ASN A 138 -12.71 3.31 -1.48
C ASN A 138 -12.42 4.78 -1.14
N LEU A 139 -11.19 5.23 -1.37
CA LEU A 139 -10.78 6.61 -1.15
C LEU A 139 -10.91 7.43 -2.44
N ASP A 140 -12.13 7.88 -2.72
CA ASP A 140 -12.48 8.51 -4.00
C ASP A 140 -11.56 9.66 -4.41
N LYS A 141 -11.07 10.48 -3.48
CA LYS A 141 -10.20 11.64 -3.78
C LYS A 141 -8.71 11.36 -3.71
N LEU A 142 -8.31 10.15 -3.32
CA LEU A 142 -6.90 9.79 -3.17
C LEU A 142 -6.25 9.78 -4.56
N HIS A 143 -5.26 10.64 -4.74
CA HIS A 143 -4.53 10.78 -6.01
C HIS A 143 -3.00 10.73 -5.82
N VAL A 144 -2.51 10.81 -4.59
CA VAL A 144 -1.08 10.71 -4.25
C VAL A 144 -0.89 10.05 -2.88
N LEU A 145 0.07 9.15 -2.70
CA LEU A 145 0.31 8.52 -1.38
C LEU A 145 1.02 9.50 -0.45
N VAL A 146 2.15 10.02 -0.90
CA VAL A 146 3.00 10.95 -0.15
C VAL A 146 3.21 12.19 -1.00
N LYS A 147 2.72 13.32 -0.52
CA LYS A 147 2.93 14.62 -1.15
C LYS A 147 4.17 15.27 -0.54
N VAL A 148 5.14 15.62 -1.37
CA VAL A 148 6.42 16.23 -0.96
C VAL A 148 6.54 17.60 -1.63
N ALA A 149 7.15 18.59 -0.97
CA ALA A 149 7.38 19.91 -1.57
C ALA A 149 8.46 19.83 -2.68
N GLU A 150 8.25 20.52 -3.80
CA GLU A 150 9.19 20.59 -4.94
C GLU A 150 10.62 21.00 -4.51
N ALA A 151 10.74 21.94 -3.56
CA ALA A 151 12.02 22.38 -3.02
C ALA A 151 12.79 21.27 -2.26
N SER A 152 12.09 20.31 -1.66
CA SER A 152 12.72 19.14 -1.03
C SER A 152 13.29 18.20 -2.07
N ILE A 153 12.65 18.06 -3.24
CA ILE A 153 13.15 17.19 -4.32
C ILE A 153 14.48 17.74 -4.88
N VAL A 154 14.62 19.06 -5.03
CA VAL A 154 15.87 19.69 -5.50
C VAL A 154 17.02 19.56 -4.48
N SER A 155 16.74 19.58 -3.17
CA SER A 155 17.75 19.27 -2.14
C SER A 155 18.02 17.77 -1.96
N THR A 156 17.14 16.88 -2.43
CA THR A 156 17.33 15.41 -2.30
C THR A 156 18.44 14.84 -3.18
N LEU A 157 18.85 15.57 -4.22
CA LEU A 157 20.05 15.22 -5.01
C LEU A 157 21.36 15.61 -4.29
N SER A 158 21.30 16.27 -3.12
CA SER A 158 22.49 16.86 -2.49
C SER A 158 22.68 16.67 -0.97
N SER A 159 21.93 15.80 -0.27
CA SER A 159 22.27 15.14 1.05
C SER A 159 21.19 15.11 2.15
N GLN A 160 19.95 15.55 1.92
CA GLN A 160 18.89 15.37 2.92
C GLN A 160 17.99 14.18 2.53
N SER A 161 18.13 13.08 3.28
CA SER A 161 17.31 11.88 3.14
C SER A 161 15.85 12.24 3.36
N ILE A 162 14.97 11.91 2.40
CA ILE A 162 13.54 11.78 2.69
C ILE A 162 13.43 10.83 3.89
N PRO A 163 12.57 11.10 4.89
CA PRO A 163 12.32 10.13 5.94
C PRO A 163 12.00 8.78 5.31
N ALA A 164 12.52 7.69 5.88
CA ALA A 164 12.30 6.35 5.36
C ALA A 164 10.87 5.89 5.71
N ILE A 165 9.87 6.51 5.08
CA ILE A 165 8.45 6.53 5.45
C ILE A 165 7.86 5.12 5.41
N PHE A 166 8.25 4.32 4.42
CA PHE A 166 7.74 2.95 4.27
C PHE A 166 8.82 1.89 4.49
N SER A 167 9.90 2.24 5.18
CA SER A 167 11.05 1.35 5.35
C SER A 167 10.74 0.01 6.01
N ASN A 168 9.76 -0.07 6.93
CA ASN A 168 9.31 -1.33 7.53
C ASN A 168 8.04 -1.91 6.90
N LEU A 169 7.52 -1.31 5.82
CA LEU A 169 6.28 -1.74 5.19
C LEU A 169 6.45 -3.13 4.58
N LYS A 170 5.63 -4.07 5.04
CA LYS A 170 5.58 -5.47 4.57
C LYS A 170 4.38 -5.73 3.69
N SER A 171 3.25 -5.10 3.95
CA SER A 171 2.02 -5.34 3.20
C SER A 171 1.35 -4.03 2.80
N PHE A 172 1.06 -3.89 1.52
CA PHE A 172 0.33 -2.75 0.99
C PHE A 172 -0.90 -3.24 0.23
N HIS A 173 -2.08 -2.79 0.65
CA HIS A 173 -3.35 -3.08 -0.01
C HIS A 173 -4.03 -1.78 -0.43
N ILE A 174 -4.42 -1.67 -1.69
CA ILE A 174 -5.28 -0.60 -2.19
C ILE A 174 -6.44 -1.16 -2.99
N GLU A 175 -7.66 -0.74 -2.66
CA GLU A 175 -8.88 -1.18 -3.34
C GLU A 175 -9.83 -0.02 -3.63
N GLY A 176 -10.36 0.06 -4.86
CA GLY A 176 -11.41 1.03 -5.22
C GLY A 176 -10.99 2.51 -5.23
N CYS A 177 -9.70 2.83 -5.10
CA CYS A 177 -9.19 4.21 -5.10
C CYS A 177 -8.99 4.72 -6.54
N SER A 178 -10.07 5.21 -7.15
CA SER A 178 -10.13 5.42 -8.60
C SER A 178 -9.51 6.72 -9.14
N ASN A 179 -9.02 7.65 -8.31
CA ASN A 179 -8.34 8.87 -8.77
C ASN A 179 -6.80 8.77 -8.76
N MET A 180 -6.27 7.62 -8.35
CA MET A 180 -4.84 7.35 -8.33
C MET A 180 -4.33 7.00 -9.72
N LYS A 181 -3.40 7.80 -10.27
CA LYS A 181 -2.76 7.50 -11.56
C LYS A 181 -1.44 6.73 -11.43
N GLN A 182 -0.70 7.04 -10.37
CA GLN A 182 0.57 6.41 -10.06
C GLN A 182 0.56 6.04 -8.59
N LEU A 183 0.88 4.78 -8.26
CA LEU A 183 0.80 4.34 -6.86
C LEU A 183 2.00 4.84 -6.04
N PHE A 184 3.20 4.46 -6.42
CA PHE A 184 4.45 4.86 -5.76
C PHE A 184 5.27 5.75 -6.70
N PRO A 185 5.67 6.96 -6.28
CA PRO A 185 6.74 7.68 -6.96
C PRO A 185 8.07 6.94 -6.83
N PHE A 186 8.96 7.11 -7.82
CA PHE A 186 10.20 6.32 -7.90
C PHE A 186 11.10 6.47 -6.67
N HIS A 187 11.14 7.67 -6.07
CA HIS A 187 11.97 7.92 -4.88
C HIS A 187 11.61 7.07 -3.66
N LEU A 188 10.39 6.51 -3.58
CA LEU A 188 9.98 5.63 -2.49
C LEU A 188 10.41 4.17 -2.69
N VAL A 189 10.93 3.79 -3.85
CA VAL A 189 11.33 2.40 -4.14
C VAL A 189 12.40 1.90 -3.15
N HIS A 190 13.27 2.79 -2.68
CA HIS A 190 14.28 2.47 -1.66
C HIS A 190 13.68 2.18 -0.28
N ASP A 191 12.48 2.66 0.02
CA ASP A 191 11.77 2.36 1.26
C ASP A 191 11.05 1.01 1.18
N LEU A 192 10.70 0.53 -0.01
CA LEU A 192 9.92 -0.69 -0.21
C LEU A 192 10.74 -2.00 -0.12
N GLN A 193 11.97 -1.97 0.42
CA GLN A 193 12.85 -3.14 0.48
C GLN A 193 12.32 -4.26 1.39
N ASN A 194 11.40 -3.93 2.30
CA ASN A 194 10.75 -4.89 3.20
C ASN A 194 9.38 -5.36 2.71
N LEU A 195 8.89 -4.86 1.57
CA LEU A 195 7.57 -5.18 1.04
C LEU A 195 7.52 -6.66 0.64
N GLU A 196 6.56 -7.37 1.23
CA GLU A 196 6.26 -8.79 1.01
C GLU A 196 5.00 -8.96 0.16
N ASP A 197 3.95 -8.17 0.42
CA ASP A 197 2.67 -8.29 -0.26
C ASP A 197 2.26 -6.96 -0.90
N LEU A 198 1.95 -6.97 -2.19
CA LEU A 198 1.42 -5.82 -2.92
C LEU A 198 0.11 -6.21 -3.61
N ILE A 199 -0.99 -5.70 -3.08
CA ILE A 199 -2.35 -6.03 -3.53
C ILE A 199 -3.03 -4.74 -4.03
N ILE A 200 -3.48 -4.74 -5.28
CA ILE A 200 -4.08 -3.58 -5.95
C ILE A 200 -5.34 -4.05 -6.69
N ARG A 201 -6.50 -3.56 -6.27
CA ARG A 201 -7.80 -4.04 -6.79
C ARG A 201 -8.73 -2.88 -7.17
N GLY A 202 -9.37 -2.94 -8.32
CA GLY A 202 -10.46 -2.01 -8.69
C GLY A 202 -10.07 -0.52 -8.74
N CYS A 203 -8.78 -0.19 -8.85
CA CYS A 203 -8.29 1.19 -8.95
C CYS A 203 -8.25 1.61 -10.42
N GLY A 204 -9.37 2.15 -10.90
CA GLY A 204 -9.64 2.30 -12.34
C GLY A 204 -8.68 3.20 -13.13
N GLN A 205 -8.00 4.17 -12.50
CA GLN A 205 -7.12 5.12 -13.17
C GLN A 205 -5.62 4.84 -13.00
N ILE A 206 -5.22 3.79 -12.28
CA ILE A 206 -3.79 3.50 -12.09
C ILE A 206 -3.19 3.14 -13.45
N GLU A 207 -2.27 3.97 -13.93
CA GLU A 207 -1.51 3.77 -15.17
C GLU A 207 -0.16 3.11 -14.88
N GLU A 208 0.46 3.45 -13.74
CA GLU A 208 1.76 2.96 -13.30
C GLU A 208 1.74 2.58 -11.80
N ILE A 209 2.35 1.45 -11.42
CA ILE A 209 2.51 1.10 -10.00
C ILE A 209 3.71 1.85 -9.41
N ILE A 210 4.84 1.86 -10.11
CA ILE A 210 6.06 2.58 -9.75
C ILE A 210 6.37 3.58 -10.85
N GLY A 211 6.35 4.87 -10.50
CA GLY A 211 6.58 5.99 -11.41
C GLY A 211 7.99 6.10 -11.98
N SER A 212 8.18 7.08 -12.85
CA SER A 212 9.50 7.54 -13.30
C SER A 212 10.13 8.47 -12.28
N GLU A 213 11.45 8.59 -12.35
CA GLU A 213 12.23 9.60 -11.64
C GLU A 213 12.15 10.97 -12.34
N GLU A 214 11.51 11.03 -13.52
CA GLU A 214 11.66 12.12 -14.47
C GLU A 214 10.32 12.76 -14.82
N GLU A 215 10.04 13.88 -14.16
CA GLU A 215 9.38 15.04 -14.77
C GLU A 215 10.42 16.00 -15.42
N GLU A 216 11.69 15.59 -15.55
CA GLU A 216 12.79 16.42 -16.08
C GLU A 216 13.42 15.93 -17.40
N GLU A 217 12.71 15.19 -18.25
CA GLU A 217 13.19 15.02 -19.66
C GLU A 217 13.18 16.36 -20.46
N ASN A 218 12.67 17.46 -19.86
CA ASN A 218 12.68 18.79 -20.47
C ASN A 218 13.91 19.65 -20.13
N HIS A 219 14.85 19.18 -19.28
CA HIS A 219 16.13 19.87 -19.10
C HIS A 219 17.31 19.00 -19.52
N LYS A 220 17.78 19.32 -20.73
CA LYS A 220 19.06 18.87 -21.29
C LYS A 220 20.20 19.04 -20.28
N GLY A 221 20.95 17.96 -20.09
CA GLY A 221 22.40 18.03 -19.86
C GLY A 221 22.87 17.69 -18.46
N ASN A 222 22.83 16.41 -18.09
CA ASN A 222 24.01 15.66 -17.63
C ASN A 222 23.62 14.19 -17.45
N GLY A 223 24.33 13.31 -18.17
CA GLY A 223 24.08 11.87 -18.19
C GLY A 223 24.48 11.19 -16.89
N THR A 224 23.66 11.34 -15.85
CA THR A 224 23.68 10.41 -14.73
C THR A 224 22.78 9.24 -15.13
N GLN A 225 23.39 8.11 -15.47
CA GLN A 225 22.64 6.91 -15.85
C GLN A 225 21.80 6.47 -14.66
N ALA A 226 20.50 6.74 -14.71
CA ALA A 226 19.57 6.22 -13.73
C ALA A 226 19.67 4.68 -13.73
N PRO A 227 19.62 4.02 -12.54
CA PRO A 227 19.79 2.58 -12.47
C PRO A 227 18.76 1.87 -13.35
N THR A 228 19.27 1.05 -14.28
CA THR A 228 18.50 0.24 -15.24
C THR A 228 17.67 -0.85 -14.57
N SER A 229 17.81 -1.04 -13.26
CA SER A 229 17.10 -2.03 -12.46
C SER A 229 16.90 -1.55 -11.03
N PHE A 230 15.83 -2.01 -10.39
CA PHE A 230 15.63 -1.91 -8.94
C PHE A 230 15.17 -3.26 -8.38
N SER A 231 15.29 -3.45 -7.07
CA SER A 231 14.89 -4.70 -6.42
C SER A 231 13.78 -4.49 -5.41
N LEU A 232 12.84 -5.43 -5.39
CA LEU A 232 11.90 -5.67 -4.29
C LEU A 232 12.21 -7.07 -3.73
N PRO A 233 13.29 -7.22 -2.96
CA PRO A 233 13.90 -8.52 -2.70
C PRO A 233 13.02 -9.42 -1.83
N LYS A 234 12.13 -8.85 -1.02
CA LYS A 234 11.23 -9.58 -0.12
C LYS A 234 9.82 -9.77 -0.67
N LEU A 235 9.50 -9.24 -1.86
CA LEU A 235 8.16 -9.36 -2.43
C LEU A 235 7.85 -10.84 -2.69
N LYS A 236 6.81 -11.35 -2.03
CA LYS A 236 6.29 -12.72 -2.09
C LYS A 236 5.01 -12.79 -2.91
N GLU A 237 4.12 -11.81 -2.77
CA GLU A 237 2.83 -11.79 -3.44
C GLU A 237 2.62 -10.48 -4.20
N LEU A 238 2.30 -10.59 -5.49
CA LEU A 238 1.82 -9.48 -6.31
C LEU A 238 0.43 -9.82 -6.83
N GLU A 239 -0.55 -9.00 -6.48
CA GLU A 239 -1.94 -9.19 -6.86
C GLU A 239 -2.50 -7.91 -7.52
N LEU A 240 -2.95 -8.07 -8.77
CA LEU A 240 -3.51 -7.00 -9.61
C LEU A 240 -4.88 -7.43 -10.11
N TRP A 241 -5.94 -6.72 -9.70
CA TRP A 241 -7.32 -7.03 -10.11
C TRP A 241 -8.04 -5.80 -10.65
N TYR A 242 -8.73 -5.97 -11.78
CA TYR A 242 -9.61 -4.95 -12.36
C TYR A 242 -8.91 -3.58 -12.47
N LEU A 243 -7.76 -3.56 -13.15
CA LEU A 243 -6.96 -2.35 -13.38
C LEU A 243 -6.96 -2.02 -14.89
N PRO A 244 -8.06 -1.43 -15.41
CA PRO A 244 -8.24 -1.25 -16.85
C PRO A 244 -7.24 -0.28 -17.46
N GLU A 245 -6.78 0.75 -16.74
CA GLU A 245 -5.81 1.74 -17.26
C GLU A 245 -4.34 1.38 -17.00
N LEU A 246 -4.05 0.25 -16.33
CA LEU A 246 -2.68 -0.13 -15.98
C LEU A 246 -1.87 -0.43 -17.23
N LYS A 247 -0.93 0.44 -17.57
CA LYS A 247 -0.06 0.32 -18.76
C LYS A 247 1.25 -0.37 -18.43
N ARG A 248 1.80 -0.13 -17.22
CA ARG A 248 3.10 -0.65 -16.80
C ARG A 248 3.20 -0.81 -15.28
N ILE A 249 4.00 -1.78 -14.82
CA ILE A 249 4.31 -1.93 -13.39
C ILE A 249 5.35 -0.90 -12.96
N CYS A 250 6.39 -0.69 -13.75
CA CYS A 250 7.40 0.33 -13.52
C CYS A 250 7.74 1.05 -14.82
N SER A 251 8.29 2.25 -14.70
CA SER A 251 8.68 3.08 -15.83
C SER A 251 9.56 2.37 -16.87
N SER A 252 9.36 2.77 -18.13
CA SER A 252 9.87 2.07 -19.31
C SER A 252 11.39 1.93 -19.27
N ASN A 253 11.87 0.68 -19.22
CA ASN A 253 13.26 0.22 -19.29
C ASN A 253 13.94 -0.11 -17.96
N ARG A 254 13.22 -0.03 -16.83
CA ARG A 254 13.75 -0.53 -15.56
C ARG A 254 13.34 -1.98 -15.34
N GLU A 255 14.31 -2.83 -15.06
CA GLU A 255 14.08 -4.21 -14.64
C GLU A 255 13.74 -4.26 -13.14
N MET A 256 12.80 -5.12 -12.77
CA MET A 256 12.40 -5.34 -11.38
C MET A 256 12.87 -6.71 -10.92
N VAL A 257 13.82 -6.74 -9.99
CA VAL A 257 14.35 -7.98 -9.42
C VAL A 257 13.54 -8.38 -8.18
N CYS A 258 12.85 -9.51 -8.24
CA CYS A 258 12.01 -10.02 -7.15
C CYS A 258 12.45 -11.44 -6.76
N ASN A 259 13.33 -11.55 -5.77
CA ASN A 259 13.96 -12.82 -5.41
C ASN A 259 13.07 -13.74 -4.57
N SER A 260 12.10 -13.17 -3.85
CA SER A 260 11.23 -13.92 -2.94
C SER A 260 9.86 -14.24 -3.52
N LEU A 261 9.61 -13.89 -4.79
CA LEU A 261 8.27 -13.91 -5.37
C LEU A 261 7.75 -15.35 -5.46
N ARG A 262 6.52 -15.55 -4.96
CA ARG A 262 5.86 -16.85 -4.84
C ARG A 262 4.52 -16.89 -5.54
N GLU A 263 3.76 -15.81 -5.43
CA GLU A 263 2.42 -15.69 -5.99
C GLU A 263 2.31 -14.48 -6.91
N ILE A 264 1.80 -14.71 -8.12
CA ILE A 264 1.40 -13.65 -9.06
C ILE A 264 -0.07 -13.86 -9.39
N THR A 265 -0.88 -12.84 -9.17
CA THR A 265 -2.26 -12.82 -9.62
C THR A 265 -2.50 -11.61 -10.50
N VAL A 266 -3.01 -11.82 -11.72
CA VAL A 266 -3.42 -10.75 -12.64
C VAL A 266 -4.80 -11.08 -13.19
N VAL A 267 -5.79 -10.27 -12.83
CA VAL A 267 -7.19 -10.44 -13.22
C VAL A 267 -7.67 -9.13 -13.86
N GLU A 268 -8.12 -9.18 -15.10
CA GLU A 268 -8.72 -8.02 -15.80
C GLU A 268 -7.82 -6.77 -15.83
N CYS A 269 -6.55 -6.96 -16.18
CA CYS A 269 -5.55 -5.89 -16.39
C CYS A 269 -5.14 -5.78 -17.87
N THR A 270 -6.12 -5.65 -18.77
CA THR A 270 -5.92 -5.87 -20.23
C THR A 270 -4.95 -4.89 -20.90
N ASN A 271 -4.72 -3.70 -20.35
CA ASN A 271 -3.78 -2.71 -20.90
C ASN A 271 -2.32 -2.94 -20.47
N LEU A 272 -2.06 -3.88 -19.54
CA LEU A 272 -0.72 -4.18 -19.07
C LEU A 272 0.00 -5.06 -20.11
N LYS A 273 0.93 -4.47 -20.87
CA LYS A 273 1.57 -5.14 -22.02
C LYS A 273 2.94 -5.75 -21.72
N ARG A 274 3.55 -5.42 -20.59
CA ARG A 274 4.90 -5.84 -20.23
C ARG A 274 4.99 -6.23 -18.76
N MET A 275 5.62 -7.36 -18.49
CA MET A 275 6.02 -7.83 -17.16
C MET A 275 7.54 -7.62 -16.99
N PRO A 276 7.98 -6.60 -16.22
CA PRO A 276 9.38 -6.20 -16.12
C PRO A 276 10.17 -7.05 -15.11
N MET A 277 9.75 -8.28 -14.84
CA MET A 277 10.28 -9.08 -13.74
C MET A 277 11.48 -9.92 -14.17
N TYR A 278 12.54 -9.88 -13.37
CA TYR A 278 13.61 -10.86 -13.39
C TYR A 278 13.55 -11.70 -12.11
N LEU A 279 13.28 -12.99 -12.27
CA LEU A 279 13.08 -13.94 -11.18
C LEU A 279 14.33 -14.82 -11.03
N PRO A 280 14.69 -15.29 -9.81
CA PRO A 280 15.81 -16.22 -9.61
C PRO A 280 15.73 -17.48 -10.48
N LEU A 281 14.50 -17.91 -10.80
CA LEU A 281 14.18 -19.01 -11.72
C LEU A 281 14.84 -18.89 -13.10
N PHE A 282 15.24 -17.69 -13.50
CA PHE A 282 15.80 -17.40 -14.81
C PHE A 282 17.34 -17.60 -14.88
N GLN A 283 18.00 -17.85 -13.75
CA GLN A 283 19.46 -17.94 -13.65
C GLN A 283 20.01 -19.38 -13.79
N ASP A 284 19.19 -20.42 -13.64
CA ASP A 284 19.63 -21.83 -13.67
C ASP A 284 19.63 -22.44 -15.08
N THR A 285 20.56 -22.00 -15.93
CA THR A 285 20.84 -22.65 -17.23
C THR A 285 22.03 -23.62 -17.25
N HIS A 286 22.75 -23.83 -16.14
CA HIS A 286 23.83 -24.81 -16.10
C HIS A 286 23.89 -25.60 -14.78
N GLN A 287 23.40 -26.85 -14.84
CA GLN A 287 23.76 -27.99 -13.99
C GLN A 287 23.67 -27.80 -12.45
N SER A 288 22.54 -28.23 -11.88
CA SER A 288 22.39 -29.22 -10.78
C SER A 288 21.25 -28.88 -9.80
N ALA A 289 20.31 -29.83 -9.68
CA ALA A 289 19.18 -29.95 -8.73
C ALA A 289 18.02 -28.92 -8.79
N PRO A 290 16.78 -29.34 -9.17
CA PRO A 290 15.59 -28.48 -9.21
C PRO A 290 14.85 -28.39 -7.85
N SER A 291 15.54 -28.10 -6.74
CA SER A 291 14.95 -28.31 -5.40
C SER A 291 15.00 -27.14 -4.42
N ALA A 292 14.90 -25.87 -4.87
CA ALA A 292 14.74 -24.75 -3.92
C ALA A 292 14.07 -23.48 -4.50
N HIS A 293 13.16 -23.60 -5.46
CA HIS A 293 12.46 -22.40 -5.96
C HIS A 293 11.17 -22.16 -5.16
N PRO A 294 10.96 -20.96 -4.58
CA PRO A 294 9.84 -20.65 -3.69
C PRO A 294 8.54 -20.32 -4.45
N PHE A 295 8.50 -20.57 -5.76
CA PHE A 295 7.38 -20.17 -6.60
C PHE A 295 6.21 -21.13 -6.40
N GLU A 296 5.05 -20.60 -6.02
CA GLU A 296 3.91 -21.39 -5.54
C GLU A 296 2.73 -21.34 -6.50
N LYS A 297 2.41 -20.15 -7.07
CA LYS A 297 1.17 -19.98 -7.83
C LYS A 297 1.18 -18.79 -8.80
N ILE A 298 0.65 -18.99 -10.00
CA ILE A 298 0.25 -17.89 -10.90
C ILE A 298 -1.23 -18.05 -11.19
N ARG A 299 -2.03 -17.00 -10.98
CA ARG A 299 -3.44 -16.98 -11.37
C ARG A 299 -3.68 -15.87 -12.38
N ILE A 300 -4.14 -16.20 -13.57
CA ILE A 300 -4.32 -15.24 -14.64
C ILE A 300 -5.73 -15.29 -15.23
N TYR A 301 -6.31 -14.11 -15.46
CA TYR A 301 -7.51 -13.92 -16.26
C TYR A 301 -7.53 -12.51 -16.88
N PRO A 302 -7.97 -12.32 -18.13
CA PRO A 302 -8.36 -13.35 -19.08
C PRO A 302 -7.13 -14.06 -19.69
N LYS A 303 -7.34 -15.24 -20.31
CA LYS A 303 -6.24 -16.04 -20.87
C LYS A 303 -5.50 -15.34 -22.01
N GLU A 304 -6.23 -14.55 -22.78
CA GLU A 304 -5.72 -13.75 -23.91
C GLU A 304 -4.65 -12.76 -23.44
N TRP A 305 -4.79 -12.22 -22.22
CA TRP A 305 -3.78 -11.35 -21.64
C TRP A 305 -2.45 -12.08 -21.47
N TRP A 306 -2.46 -13.31 -20.93
CA TRP A 306 -1.25 -14.12 -20.77
C TRP A 306 -0.54 -14.37 -22.10
N GLU A 307 -1.27 -14.58 -23.18
CA GLU A 307 -0.68 -14.81 -24.51
C GLU A 307 -0.08 -13.52 -25.09
N SER A 308 -0.67 -12.37 -24.82
CA SER A 308 -0.24 -11.07 -25.36
C SER A 308 0.91 -10.40 -24.58
N VAL A 309 1.02 -10.63 -23.27
CA VAL A 309 1.98 -9.92 -22.41
C VAL A 309 3.43 -10.29 -22.77
N LYS A 310 4.30 -9.28 -22.85
CA LYS A 310 5.74 -9.46 -23.05
C LYS A 310 6.45 -9.59 -21.70
N TRP A 311 7.35 -10.55 -21.58
CA TRP A 311 8.22 -10.71 -20.43
C TRP A 311 9.64 -10.32 -20.82
N ASP A 312 10.39 -9.72 -19.90
CA ASP A 312 11.76 -9.28 -20.17
C ASP A 312 12.74 -10.46 -20.30
N TYR A 313 12.47 -11.57 -19.60
CA TYR A 313 13.25 -12.79 -19.77
C TYR A 313 12.77 -13.64 -20.96
N PRO A 314 13.66 -14.02 -21.90
CA PRO A 314 13.33 -14.94 -22.99
C PRO A 314 12.80 -16.28 -22.45
N ASN A 315 11.67 -16.75 -22.95
CA ASN A 315 10.99 -17.98 -22.52
C ASN A 315 10.38 -17.97 -21.11
N ALA A 316 10.21 -16.80 -20.46
CA ALA A 316 9.58 -16.71 -19.15
C ALA A 316 8.25 -17.47 -19.05
N LYS A 317 7.39 -17.40 -20.08
CA LYS A 317 6.10 -18.10 -20.09
C LYS A 317 6.23 -19.62 -20.03
N GLU A 318 7.27 -20.18 -20.66
CA GLU A 318 7.52 -21.63 -20.64
C GLU A 318 8.01 -22.06 -19.26
N VAL A 319 8.94 -21.31 -18.68
CA VAL A 319 9.46 -21.53 -17.32
C VAL A 319 8.35 -21.45 -16.29
N LEU A 320 7.46 -20.46 -16.40
CA LEU A 320 6.40 -20.18 -15.43
C LEU A 320 5.16 -21.06 -15.59
N ARG A 321 5.02 -21.78 -16.71
CA ARG A 321 3.86 -22.62 -17.04
C ARG A 321 3.45 -23.63 -15.96
N PRO A 322 4.35 -24.30 -15.22
CA PRO A 322 3.97 -25.28 -14.20
C PRO A 322 3.11 -24.71 -13.07
N TRP A 323 3.21 -23.41 -12.78
CA TRP A 323 2.47 -22.74 -11.70
C TRP A 323 1.21 -22.01 -12.19
N LEU A 324 1.01 -21.96 -13.50
CA LEU A 324 -0.08 -21.23 -14.13
C LEU A 324 -1.43 -21.92 -13.93
N LYS A 325 -2.34 -21.19 -13.31
CA LYS A 325 -3.76 -21.53 -13.15
C LYS A 325 -4.61 -20.43 -13.79
N TRP A 326 -5.65 -20.86 -14.47
CA TRP A 326 -6.68 -19.95 -14.98
C TRP A 326 -7.71 -19.72 -13.89
N PHE A 327 -8.18 -18.48 -13.76
CA PHE A 327 -9.33 -18.17 -12.90
C PHE A 327 -10.64 -18.64 -13.54
#